data_AF-Q4ZNJ6-F1
#
_entry.id   AF-Q4ZNJ6-F1
#
_cell.length_a   1.000
_cell.length_b   1.000
_cell.length_c   1.000
_cell.angle_alpha   90.00
_cell.angle_beta   90.00
_cell.angle_gamma   90.00
#
_symmetry.space_group_name_H-M   'P 1'
#
loop_
_entity.id
_entity.type
_entity.pdbx_description
1 polymer ?
#
loop_
_entity_poly.entity_id
_entity_poly.type
_entity_poly.pdbx_seq_one_letter_code
_entity_poly.pdbx_strand_id
1 'polypeptide(L)'
;MTEQLLYQSDFKDLTTYLQVLQRLPELTRSFKVHLDQVPLAGRSADPIPELRNVLDRAYKDLSVWSTLMPKLMAMHRRLDALTAELTQFSGNATQHQKLAVQLRGSAGDRLIAFENEFDNEEQTVQKLTQGICTILPRLIDFLNDAISRYSRTFGLKPGNPLRENLANALPLSFGAPDAIDAQERLFRAQGYAYRASGWYTRAYTAASNLGAYLSRMWELLWACVGSIIGVRKADTPSRDRLASGLLLVNVREIQRLSKGFDTGQELTA
;
A
#
# COMPACT_ATOMS: atom_id res chain seq x y z
N MET A 1 -18.56 10.85 -13.55
CA MET A 1 -18.16 9.78 -12.61
C MET A 1 -16.73 10.07 -12.20
N THR A 2 -16.49 10.45 -10.95
CA THR A 2 -15.12 10.60 -10.42
C THR A 2 -14.84 9.40 -9.54
N GLU A 3 -14.02 8.48 -10.04
CA GLU A 3 -13.57 7.29 -9.33
C GLU A 3 -12.90 7.68 -8.00
N GLN A 4 -13.16 6.91 -6.95
CA GLN A 4 -12.37 6.97 -5.72
C GLN A 4 -11.01 6.36 -6.06
N LEU A 5 -9.93 7.11 -5.80
CA LEU A 5 -8.56 6.62 -6.05
C LEU A 5 -8.12 5.59 -5.01
N LEU A 6 -8.82 5.52 -3.88
CA LEU A 6 -8.50 4.66 -2.76
C LEU A 6 -9.79 4.04 -2.22
N TYR A 7 -9.78 2.73 -2.07
CA TYR A 7 -10.90 1.96 -1.55
C TYR A 7 -10.53 1.34 -0.21
N GLN A 8 -11.57 1.06 0.60
CA GLN A 8 -11.42 0.33 1.86
C GLN A 8 -10.72 -1.02 1.69
N SER A 9 -10.96 -1.72 0.58
CA SER A 9 -10.29 -2.98 0.25
C SER A 9 -8.78 -2.83 0.13
N ASP A 10 -8.29 -1.67 -0.31
CA ASP A 10 -6.86 -1.44 -0.52
C ASP A 10 -6.09 -1.49 0.81
N PHE A 11 -6.63 -0.86 1.86
CA PHE A 11 -6.03 -0.93 3.21
C PHE A 11 -5.99 -2.35 3.76
N LYS A 12 -7.05 -3.13 3.53
CA LYS A 12 -7.11 -4.53 3.94
C LYS A 12 -6.10 -5.38 3.19
N ASP A 13 -5.93 -5.14 1.90
CA ASP A 13 -4.98 -5.88 1.07
C ASP A 13 -3.53 -5.52 1.41
N LEU A 14 -3.22 -4.26 1.71
CA LEU A 14 -1.93 -3.84 2.26
C LEU A 14 -1.65 -4.46 3.64
N THR A 15 -2.66 -4.51 4.51
CA THR A 15 -2.53 -5.18 5.82
C THR A 15 -2.26 -6.68 5.66
N THR A 16 -2.95 -7.32 4.71
CA THR A 16 -2.71 -8.73 4.37
C THR A 16 -1.28 -8.94 3.87
N TYR A 17 -0.78 -8.04 3.02
CA TYR A 17 0.61 -8.08 2.56
C TYR A 17 1.61 -7.99 3.72
N LEU A 18 1.37 -7.13 4.71
CA LEU A 18 2.23 -7.03 5.90
C LEU A 18 2.27 -8.31 6.71
N GLN A 19 1.12 -8.96 6.90
CA GLN A 19 1.04 -10.26 7.57
C GLN A 19 1.80 -11.35 6.79
N VAL A 20 1.78 -11.30 5.46
CA VAL A 20 2.56 -12.19 4.60
C VAL A 20 4.06 -11.95 4.80
N LEU A 21 4.52 -10.69 4.79
CA LEU A 21 5.93 -10.35 5.01
C LEU A 21 6.43 -10.81 6.39
N GLN A 22 5.64 -10.61 7.44
CA GLN A 22 5.97 -11.04 8.80
C GLN A 22 6.16 -12.56 8.89
N ARG A 23 5.32 -13.33 8.20
CA ARG A 23 5.33 -14.79 8.23
C ARG A 23 6.23 -15.43 7.18
N LEU A 24 6.79 -14.63 6.27
CA LEU A 24 7.53 -15.12 5.11
C LEU A 24 8.68 -16.10 5.45
N PRO A 25 9.52 -15.85 6.48
CA PRO A 25 10.57 -16.79 6.86
C PRO A 25 10.03 -18.15 7.33
N GLU A 26 8.94 -18.15 8.09
CA GLU A 26 8.31 -19.37 8.61
C GLU A 26 7.57 -20.12 7.49
N LEU A 27 6.86 -19.38 6.63
CA LEU A 27 6.12 -19.94 5.49
C LEU A 27 7.05 -20.67 4.53
N THR A 28 8.17 -20.05 4.17
CA THR A 28 9.14 -20.63 3.21
C THR A 28 9.81 -21.90 3.76
N ARG A 29 10.12 -21.92 5.07
CA ARG A 29 10.64 -23.11 5.76
C ARG A 29 9.60 -24.23 5.83
N SER A 30 8.40 -23.91 6.30
CA SER A 30 7.30 -24.87 6.41
C SER A 30 6.95 -25.49 5.06
N PHE A 31 6.95 -24.68 3.99
CA PHE A 31 6.64 -25.15 2.64
C PHE A 31 7.62 -26.23 2.15
N LYS A 32 8.94 -26.02 2.34
CA LYS A 32 9.96 -27.03 1.99
C LYS A 32 9.81 -28.31 2.81
N VAL A 33 9.52 -28.21 4.10
CA VAL A 33 9.31 -29.37 5.00
C VAL A 33 8.09 -30.19 4.55
N HIS A 34 6.98 -29.54 4.22
CA HIS A 34 5.75 -30.24 3.80
C HIS A 34 5.84 -30.93 2.44
N LEU A 35 6.77 -30.48 1.60
CA LEU A 35 7.10 -31.15 0.34
C LEU A 35 8.22 -32.18 0.52
N ASP A 36 8.54 -32.59 1.76
CA ASP A 36 9.61 -33.53 2.08
C ASP A 36 10.99 -33.14 1.48
N GLN A 37 11.21 -31.84 1.22
CA GLN A 37 12.44 -31.34 0.60
C GLN A 37 13.53 -31.06 1.64
N VAL A 38 13.17 -31.00 2.92
CA VAL A 38 14.08 -30.85 4.06
C VAL A 38 13.62 -31.79 5.18
N PRO A 39 14.51 -32.57 5.82
CA PRO A 39 14.14 -33.46 6.92
C PRO A 39 13.48 -32.72 8.10
N LEU A 40 12.46 -33.33 8.72
CA LEU A 40 11.76 -32.81 9.91
C LEU A 40 12.71 -32.53 11.10
N ALA A 41 13.81 -33.29 11.21
CA ALA A 41 14.83 -33.13 12.26
C ALA A 41 15.68 -31.86 12.10
N GLY A 42 15.66 -31.19 10.94
CA GLY A 42 16.42 -29.98 10.63
C GLY A 42 15.66 -28.67 10.88
N ARG A 43 14.64 -28.66 11.75
CA ARG A 43 13.69 -27.55 11.95
C ARG A 43 14.29 -26.17 12.26
N SER A 44 15.58 -26.04 12.60
CA SER A 44 16.07 -24.84 13.30
C SER A 44 17.25 -24.06 12.70
N ALA A 45 17.88 -24.45 11.58
CA ALA A 45 19.11 -23.74 11.19
C ALA A 45 19.39 -23.53 9.70
N ASP A 46 18.78 -24.28 8.78
CA ASP A 46 19.18 -24.14 7.37
C ASP A 46 18.66 -22.82 6.78
N PRO A 47 19.54 -21.86 6.45
CA PRO A 47 19.12 -20.69 5.70
C PRO A 47 18.52 -21.16 4.36
N ILE A 48 17.56 -20.41 3.84
CA ILE A 48 17.11 -20.54 2.45
C ILE A 48 17.92 -19.51 1.66
N PRO A 49 19.17 -19.82 1.26
CA PRO A 49 20.04 -18.84 0.60
C PRO A 49 19.40 -18.24 -0.65
N GLU A 50 18.53 -18.99 -1.33
CA GLU A 50 17.79 -18.55 -2.52
C GLU A 50 16.86 -17.36 -2.22
N LEU A 51 16.40 -17.22 -0.97
CA LEU A 51 15.49 -16.16 -0.54
C LEU A 51 16.14 -15.14 0.41
N ARG A 52 17.44 -15.26 0.73
CA ARG A 52 18.10 -14.36 1.69
C ARG A 52 17.87 -12.87 1.39
N ASN A 53 18.16 -12.46 0.16
CA ASN A 53 17.98 -11.05 -0.27
C ASN A 53 16.50 -10.63 -0.26
N VAL A 54 15.59 -11.57 -0.51
CA VAL A 54 14.14 -11.34 -0.49
C VAL A 54 13.65 -11.13 0.94
N LEU A 55 14.12 -11.96 1.88
CA LEU A 55 13.81 -11.87 3.30
C LEU A 55 14.39 -10.60 3.93
N ASP A 56 15.64 -10.25 3.58
CA ASP A 56 16.28 -9.01 4.04
C ASP A 56 15.52 -7.77 3.57
N ARG A 57 15.05 -7.77 2.31
CA ARG A 57 14.20 -6.68 1.80
C ARG A 57 12.83 -6.67 2.45
N ALA A 58 12.19 -7.82 2.62
CA ALA A 58 10.90 -7.94 3.30
C ALA A 58 10.95 -7.37 4.72
N TYR A 59 12.03 -7.61 5.47
CA TYR A 59 12.20 -7.05 6.80
C TYR A 59 12.33 -5.52 6.79
N LYS A 60 13.11 -4.97 5.84
CA LYS A 60 13.23 -3.52 5.67
C LYS A 60 11.89 -2.89 5.30
N ASP A 61 11.20 -3.43 4.30
CA ASP A 61 9.92 -2.91 3.82
C ASP A 61 8.85 -3.00 4.94
N LEU A 62 8.85 -4.09 5.72
CA LEU A 62 7.96 -4.24 6.88
C LEU A 62 8.14 -3.12 7.91
N SER A 63 9.39 -2.76 8.23
CA SER A 63 9.68 -1.68 9.18
C SER A 63 9.13 -0.34 8.69
N VAL A 64 9.32 -0.03 7.41
CA VAL A 64 8.82 1.21 6.80
C VAL A 64 7.29 1.24 6.79
N TRP A 65 6.63 0.18 6.31
CA TRP A 65 5.17 0.09 6.29
C TRP A 65 4.53 0.27 7.65
N SER A 66 5.13 -0.30 8.71
CA SER A 66 4.61 -0.19 10.08
C SER A 66 4.55 1.25 10.60
N THR A 67 5.42 2.12 10.07
CA THR A 67 5.48 3.55 10.43
C THR A 67 4.71 4.44 9.45
N LEU A 68 4.58 4.02 8.20
CA LEU A 68 3.93 4.79 7.14
C LEU A 68 2.45 5.02 7.42
N MET A 69 1.69 3.97 7.75
CA MET A 69 0.23 4.10 7.88
C MET A 69 -0.20 5.07 9.01
N PRO A 70 0.37 5.00 10.23
CA PRO A 70 0.09 5.99 11.27
C PRO A 70 0.48 7.42 10.85
N LYS A 71 1.58 7.57 10.10
CA LYS A 71 2.06 8.86 9.61
C LYS A 71 1.08 9.47 8.60
N LEU A 72 0.61 8.67 7.64
CA LEU A 72 -0.42 9.08 6.68
C LEU A 72 -1.70 9.51 7.40
N MET A 73 -2.18 8.73 8.38
CA MET A 73 -3.37 9.09 9.17
C MET A 73 -3.20 10.44 9.89
N ALA A 74 -2.06 10.67 10.53
CA ALA A 74 -1.77 11.93 11.20
C ALA A 74 -1.66 13.11 10.22
N MET A 75 -1.11 12.88 9.03
CA MET A 75 -1.03 13.87 7.95
C MET A 75 -2.42 14.26 7.45
N HIS A 76 -3.30 13.29 7.17
CA HIS A 76 -4.68 13.54 6.73
C HIS A 76 -5.47 14.34 7.75
N ARG A 77 -5.46 13.96 9.03
CA ARG A 77 -6.18 14.71 10.07
C ARG A 77 -5.75 16.17 10.17
N ARG A 78 -4.44 16.45 10.06
CA ARG A 78 -3.94 17.82 10.07
C ARG A 78 -4.34 18.56 8.79
N LEU A 79 -4.33 17.90 7.64
CA LEU A 79 -4.75 18.50 6.37
C LEU A 79 -6.24 18.82 6.37
N ASP A 80 -7.08 17.93 6.89
CA ASP A 80 -8.52 18.14 6.98
C ASP A 80 -8.86 19.30 7.91
N ALA A 81 -8.17 19.42 9.05
CA ALA A 81 -8.31 20.59 9.93
C ALA A 81 -7.94 21.90 9.21
N LEU A 82 -6.84 21.92 8.46
CA LEU A 82 -6.39 23.11 7.71
C LEU A 82 -7.34 23.45 6.56
N THR A 83 -7.80 22.47 5.79
CA THR A 83 -8.72 22.71 4.69
C THR A 83 -10.09 23.19 5.19
N ALA A 84 -10.56 22.67 6.34
CA ALA A 84 -11.75 23.17 7.01
C ALA A 84 -11.58 24.64 7.44
N GLU A 85 -10.44 25.01 8.03
CA GLU A 85 -10.11 26.41 8.38
C GLU A 85 -10.17 27.31 7.13
N LEU A 86 -9.55 26.90 6.02
CA LEU A 86 -9.47 27.70 4.80
C LEU A 86 -10.83 27.88 4.11
N THR A 87 -11.67 26.85 4.11
CA THR A 87 -12.99 26.90 3.44
C THR A 87 -14.01 27.78 4.15
N GLN A 88 -13.79 28.13 5.43
CA GLN A 88 -14.61 29.11 6.16
C GLN A 88 -14.56 30.51 5.53
N PHE A 89 -13.49 30.83 4.80
CA PHE A 89 -13.34 32.11 4.10
C PHE A 89 -13.92 32.10 2.68
N SER A 90 -14.69 31.07 2.31
CA SER A 90 -15.39 31.06 1.04
C SER A 90 -16.62 31.99 1.08
N GLY A 91 -16.77 32.89 0.10
CA GLY A 91 -17.91 33.80 0.06
C GLY A 91 -17.65 35.12 -0.69
N ASN A 92 -18.07 36.23 -0.08
CA ASN A 92 -17.98 37.56 -0.67
C ASN A 92 -16.54 38.11 -0.72
N ALA A 93 -16.34 39.26 -1.36
CA ALA A 93 -15.02 39.86 -1.58
C ALA A 93 -14.22 40.07 -0.28
N THR A 94 -14.89 40.46 0.81
CA THR A 94 -14.27 40.67 2.12
C THR A 94 -13.70 39.39 2.71
N GLN A 95 -14.34 38.24 2.49
CA GLN A 95 -13.83 36.95 2.94
C GLN A 95 -12.59 36.50 2.17
N HIS A 96 -12.56 36.74 0.85
CA HIS A 96 -11.36 36.50 0.05
C HIS A 96 -10.17 37.35 0.49
N GLN A 97 -10.41 38.59 0.93
CA GLN A 97 -9.35 39.45 1.44
C GLN A 97 -8.81 38.95 2.80
N LYS A 98 -9.68 38.46 3.69
CA LYS A 98 -9.26 37.81 4.95
C LYS A 98 -8.47 36.52 4.69
N LEU A 99 -8.91 35.71 3.74
CA LEU A 99 -8.18 34.52 3.30
C LEU A 99 -6.78 34.89 2.79
N ALA A 100 -6.68 35.91 1.95
CA ALA A 100 -5.39 36.38 1.43
C ALA A 100 -4.41 36.75 2.55
N VAL A 101 -4.88 37.37 3.64
CA VAL A 101 -4.06 37.66 4.83
C VAL A 101 -3.58 36.37 5.50
N GLN A 102 -4.46 35.38 5.71
CA GLN A 102 -4.08 34.09 6.30
C GLN A 102 -3.07 33.33 5.45
N LEU A 103 -3.22 33.35 4.12
CA LEU A 103 -2.31 32.71 3.17
C LEU A 103 -0.94 33.39 3.09
N ARG A 104 -0.85 34.69 3.38
CA ARG A 104 0.45 35.37 3.55
C ARG A 104 1.14 34.96 4.85
N GLY A 105 0.39 34.55 5.86
CA GLY A 105 0.90 34.07 7.14
C GLY A 105 0.98 32.54 7.23
N SER A 106 0.75 32.04 8.46
CA SER A 106 1.00 30.65 8.85
C SER A 106 0.16 29.61 8.11
N ALA A 107 -1.02 29.96 7.58
CA ALA A 107 -1.83 29.01 6.82
C ALA A 107 -1.18 28.68 5.46
N GLY A 108 -0.54 29.67 4.82
CA GLY A 108 0.22 29.45 3.60
C GLY A 108 1.46 28.58 3.82
N ASP A 109 2.21 28.85 4.89
CA ASP A 109 3.41 28.06 5.22
C ASP A 109 3.06 26.61 5.57
N ARG A 110 1.95 26.38 6.28
CA ARG A 110 1.43 25.02 6.57
C ARG A 110 1.05 24.27 5.29
N LEU A 111 0.39 24.91 4.33
CA LEU A 111 0.06 24.29 3.03
C LEU A 111 1.31 23.92 2.22
N ILE A 112 2.33 24.77 2.22
CA ILE A 112 3.62 24.49 1.58
C ILE A 112 4.32 23.31 2.27
N ALA A 113 4.24 23.22 3.60
CA ALA A 113 4.80 22.07 4.32
C ALA A 113 4.10 20.76 3.94
N PHE A 114 2.77 20.76 3.80
CA PHE A 114 2.03 19.57 3.36
C PHE A 114 2.43 19.08 1.98
N GLU A 115 2.69 19.99 1.03
CA GLU A 115 3.17 19.61 -0.29
C GLU A 115 4.43 18.73 -0.19
N ASN A 116 5.43 19.18 0.58
CA ASN A 116 6.65 18.41 0.81
C ASN A 116 6.40 17.09 1.57
N GLU A 117 5.49 17.08 2.55
CA GLU A 117 5.15 15.84 3.27
C GLU A 117 4.55 14.79 2.32
N PHE A 118 3.59 15.18 1.46
CA PHE A 118 2.97 14.26 0.52
C PHE A 118 3.94 13.75 -0.55
N ASP A 119 4.84 14.58 -1.08
CA ASP A 119 5.89 14.13 -2.02
C ASP A 119 6.79 13.06 -1.37
N ASN A 120 7.24 13.29 -0.14
CA ASN A 120 8.07 12.32 0.59
C ASN A 120 7.35 10.98 0.82
N GLU A 121 6.06 11.01 1.17
CA GLU A 121 5.29 9.78 1.38
C GLU A 121 4.96 9.06 0.06
N GLU A 122 4.72 9.80 -1.01
CA GLU A 122 4.53 9.25 -2.36
C GLU A 122 5.76 8.45 -2.79
N GLN A 123 6.95 9.04 -2.67
CA GLN A 123 8.22 8.37 -2.98
C GLN A 123 8.46 7.14 -2.08
N THR A 124 8.00 7.19 -0.83
CA THR A 124 8.07 6.06 0.09
C THR A 124 7.16 4.92 -0.37
N VAL A 125 5.91 5.21 -0.74
CA VAL A 125 4.98 4.23 -1.31
C VAL A 125 5.48 3.65 -2.62
N GLN A 126 6.10 4.45 -3.50
CA GLN A 126 6.72 3.94 -4.72
C GLN A 126 7.82 2.91 -4.42
N LYS A 127 8.72 3.19 -3.48
CA LYS A 127 9.79 2.25 -3.06
C LYS A 127 9.22 0.94 -2.51
N LEU A 128 8.15 1.03 -1.73
CA LEU A 128 7.46 -0.15 -1.19
C LEU A 128 6.70 -0.94 -2.26
N THR A 129 6.13 -0.26 -3.25
CA THR A 129 5.50 -0.88 -4.42
C THR A 129 6.54 -1.65 -5.23
N GLN A 130 7.73 -1.09 -5.44
CA GLN A 130 8.85 -1.82 -6.03
C GLN A 130 9.28 -3.03 -5.18
N GLY A 131 9.14 -2.92 -3.85
CA GLY A 131 9.32 -4.02 -2.90
C GLY A 131 8.37 -5.18 -3.19
N ILE A 132 7.07 -4.89 -3.32
CA ILE A 132 6.03 -5.87 -3.70
C ILE A 132 6.38 -6.55 -5.04
N CYS A 133 6.77 -5.77 -6.04
CA CYS A 133 7.19 -6.26 -7.37
C CYS A 133 8.48 -7.08 -7.36
N THR A 134 9.24 -7.05 -6.27
CA THR A 134 10.49 -7.83 -6.14
C THR A 134 10.29 -9.06 -5.26
N ILE A 135 9.61 -8.90 -4.12
CA ILE A 135 9.50 -9.94 -3.08
C ILE A 135 8.54 -11.04 -3.50
N LEU A 136 7.31 -10.68 -3.88
CA LEU A 136 6.27 -11.68 -4.14
C LEU A 136 6.51 -12.48 -5.41
N PRO A 137 6.96 -11.91 -6.55
CA PRO A 137 7.33 -12.71 -7.71
C PRO A 137 8.43 -13.72 -7.41
N ARG A 138 9.47 -13.33 -6.65
CA ARG A 138 10.55 -14.25 -6.26
C ARG A 138 10.09 -15.34 -5.32
N LEU A 139 9.16 -15.04 -4.41
CA LEU A 139 8.50 -16.05 -3.60
C LEU A 139 7.71 -17.02 -4.49
N ILE A 140 6.92 -16.52 -5.44
CA ILE A 140 6.11 -17.34 -6.35
C ILE A 140 7.01 -18.26 -7.20
N ASP A 141 8.11 -17.73 -7.74
CA ASP A 141 9.12 -18.51 -8.48
C ASP A 141 9.65 -19.66 -7.62
N PHE A 142 10.06 -19.36 -6.38
CA PHE A 142 10.56 -20.34 -5.43
C PHE A 142 9.52 -21.44 -5.12
N LEU A 143 8.26 -21.07 -4.91
CA LEU A 143 7.18 -22.01 -4.64
C LEU A 143 6.93 -22.93 -5.84
N ASN A 144 6.85 -22.37 -7.04
CA ASN A 144 6.62 -23.12 -8.28
C ASN A 144 7.77 -24.08 -8.60
N ASP A 145 9.01 -23.64 -8.36
CA ASP A 145 10.20 -24.47 -8.55
C ASP A 145 10.24 -25.64 -7.54
N ALA A 146 9.91 -25.37 -6.28
CA ALA A 146 9.75 -26.42 -5.27
C ALA A 146 8.62 -27.41 -5.61
N ILE A 147 7.45 -26.94 -6.05
CA ILE A 147 6.34 -27.79 -6.52
C ILE A 147 6.80 -28.67 -7.70
N SER A 148 7.51 -28.07 -8.66
CA SER A 148 8.00 -28.77 -9.85
C SER A 148 9.03 -29.85 -9.53
N ARG A 149 9.89 -29.63 -8.53
CA ARG A 149 10.81 -30.65 -8.01
C ARG A 149 10.03 -31.79 -7.34
N TYR A 150 9.09 -31.46 -6.46
CA TYR A 150 8.28 -32.45 -5.75
C TYR A 150 7.52 -33.36 -6.72
N SER A 151 6.81 -32.76 -7.68
CA SER A 151 6.06 -33.50 -8.72
C SER A 151 6.97 -34.45 -9.51
N ARG A 152 8.19 -34.04 -9.87
CA ARG A 152 9.17 -34.90 -10.54
C ARG A 152 9.65 -36.05 -9.67
N THR A 153 9.98 -35.81 -8.41
CA THR A 153 10.46 -36.83 -7.47
C THR A 153 9.44 -37.95 -7.25
N PHE A 154 8.15 -37.60 -7.17
CA PHE A 154 7.06 -38.55 -6.91
C PHE A 154 6.31 -39.01 -8.16
N GLY A 155 6.76 -38.63 -9.37
CA GLY A 155 6.10 -39.00 -10.63
C GLY A 155 4.67 -38.47 -10.78
N LEU A 156 4.32 -37.41 -10.06
CA LEU A 156 2.98 -36.82 -10.04
C LEU A 156 2.82 -35.85 -11.20
N LYS A 157 1.62 -35.78 -11.78
CA LYS A 157 1.29 -34.72 -12.74
C LYS A 157 0.74 -33.51 -11.97
N PRO A 158 1.30 -32.30 -12.19
CA PRO A 158 0.71 -31.08 -11.65
C PRO A 158 -0.74 -30.99 -12.12
N GLY A 159 -1.67 -30.78 -11.18
CA GLY A 159 -3.07 -30.52 -11.50
C GLY A 159 -3.22 -29.30 -12.42
N ASN A 160 -4.31 -29.25 -13.21
CA ASN A 160 -4.58 -28.07 -14.03
C ASN A 160 -5.21 -26.98 -13.14
N PRO A 161 -4.51 -25.87 -12.86
CA PRO A 161 -4.99 -24.85 -11.93
C PRO A 161 -6.28 -24.16 -12.37
N LEU A 162 -6.65 -24.25 -13.66
CA LEU A 162 -7.88 -23.69 -14.22
C LEU A 162 -9.09 -24.64 -14.09
N ARG A 163 -8.84 -25.96 -13.92
CA ARG A 163 -9.90 -26.95 -13.71
C ARG A 163 -10.11 -27.28 -12.24
N GLU A 164 -9.06 -27.14 -11.45
CA GLU A 164 -9.06 -27.43 -10.03
C GLU A 164 -9.34 -26.16 -9.23
N ASN A 165 -10.30 -26.21 -8.31
CA ASN A 165 -10.63 -25.05 -7.47
C ASN A 165 -9.56 -24.86 -6.38
N LEU A 166 -8.37 -24.41 -6.79
CA LEU A 166 -7.20 -24.21 -5.93
C LEU A 166 -7.42 -23.17 -4.83
N ALA A 167 -8.42 -22.28 -4.99
CA ALA A 167 -8.84 -21.36 -3.93
C ALA A 167 -9.35 -22.11 -2.69
N ASN A 168 -9.97 -23.28 -2.89
CA ASN A 168 -10.51 -24.13 -1.82
C ASN A 168 -9.47 -25.08 -1.21
N ALA A 169 -8.26 -25.16 -1.77
CA ALA A 169 -7.22 -26.03 -1.23
C ALA A 169 -6.93 -25.62 0.22
N LEU A 170 -7.01 -26.59 1.14
CA LEU A 170 -6.69 -26.31 2.54
C LEU A 170 -5.26 -25.74 2.65
N PRO A 171 -5.03 -24.80 3.59
CA PRO A 171 -3.67 -24.36 3.87
C PRO A 171 -2.78 -25.56 4.19
N LEU A 172 -1.52 -25.49 3.78
CA LEU A 172 -0.49 -26.34 4.36
C LEU A 172 -0.45 -26.01 5.86
N SER A 173 -1.00 -26.91 6.68
CA SER A 173 -1.05 -26.74 8.13
C SER A 173 0.36 -26.83 8.69
N PHE A 174 0.72 -26.00 9.66
CA PHE A 174 1.98 -26.13 10.40
C PHE A 174 1.97 -27.28 11.43
N GLY A 175 0.83 -27.99 11.56
CA GLY A 175 0.64 -29.16 12.42
C GLY A 175 1.16 -30.47 11.79
N ALA A 176 1.21 -31.53 12.58
CA ALA A 176 1.91 -32.78 12.30
C ALA A 176 1.73 -33.30 10.85
N PRO A 177 2.80 -33.83 10.24
CA PRO A 177 2.77 -34.48 8.94
C PRO A 177 2.05 -35.82 9.08
N ASP A 178 0.74 -35.80 9.30
CA ASP A 178 -0.08 -36.98 9.15
C ASP A 178 0.08 -37.50 7.71
N ALA A 179 -0.29 -38.75 7.48
CA ALA A 179 -0.15 -39.47 6.20
C ALA A 179 -1.04 -38.87 5.08
N ILE A 180 -0.79 -37.61 4.73
CA ILE A 180 -1.34 -36.94 3.56
C ILE A 180 -0.67 -37.56 2.34
N ASP A 181 -1.47 -38.12 1.44
CA ASP A 181 -1.02 -38.66 0.17
C ASP A 181 -0.23 -37.62 -0.64
N ALA A 182 0.73 -38.09 -1.44
CA ALA A 182 1.63 -37.23 -2.20
C ALA A 182 0.87 -36.32 -3.19
N GLN A 183 -0.26 -36.79 -3.76
CA GLN A 183 -1.09 -35.98 -4.65
C GLN A 183 -1.81 -34.86 -3.88
N GLU A 184 -2.32 -35.13 -2.68
CA GLU A 184 -2.99 -34.14 -1.84
C GLU A 184 -1.99 -33.08 -1.33
N ARG A 185 -0.75 -33.47 -1.00
CA ARG A 185 0.33 -32.51 -0.67
C ARG A 185 0.64 -31.59 -1.85
N LEU A 186 0.75 -32.16 -3.06
CA LEU A 186 0.95 -31.40 -4.29
C LEU A 186 -0.20 -30.40 -4.53
N PHE A 187 -1.45 -30.84 -4.39
CA PHE A 187 -2.63 -30.00 -4.55
C PHE A 187 -2.64 -28.81 -3.57
N ARG A 188 -2.35 -29.04 -2.29
CA ARG A 188 -2.26 -27.96 -1.28
C ARG A 188 -1.13 -26.98 -1.57
N ALA A 189 0.01 -27.47 -2.04
CA ALA A 189 1.14 -26.63 -2.43
C ALA A 189 0.80 -25.75 -3.64
N GLN A 190 0.14 -26.30 -4.66
CA GLN A 190 -0.38 -25.54 -5.79
C GLN A 190 -1.41 -24.48 -5.35
N GLY A 191 -2.29 -24.83 -4.41
CA GLY A 191 -3.23 -23.88 -3.80
C GLY A 191 -2.54 -22.73 -3.05
N TYR A 192 -1.40 -22.99 -2.40
CA TYR A 192 -0.61 -21.95 -1.75
C TYR A 192 0.05 -21.01 -2.77
N ALA A 193 0.69 -21.54 -3.82
CA ALA A 193 1.26 -20.73 -4.90
C ALA A 193 0.21 -19.87 -5.62
N TYR A 194 -1.00 -20.42 -5.82
CA TYR A 194 -2.14 -19.69 -6.35
C TYR A 194 -2.55 -18.51 -5.43
N ARG A 195 -2.67 -18.74 -4.12
CA ARG A 195 -2.95 -17.67 -3.15
C ARG A 195 -1.85 -16.61 -3.11
N ALA A 196 -0.58 -17.00 -3.20
CA ALA A 196 0.54 -16.07 -3.25
C ALA A 196 0.49 -15.15 -4.48
N SER A 197 0.08 -15.69 -5.64
CA SER A 197 -0.19 -14.89 -6.83
C SER A 197 -1.36 -13.91 -6.62
N GLY A 198 -2.42 -14.35 -5.93
CA GLY A 198 -3.51 -13.46 -5.53
C GLY A 198 -3.09 -12.34 -4.57
N TRP A 199 -2.20 -12.64 -3.60
CA TRP A 199 -1.62 -11.62 -2.72
C TRP A 199 -0.82 -10.59 -3.51
N TYR A 200 -0.05 -11.03 -4.51
CA TYR A 200 0.69 -10.11 -5.38
C TYR A 200 -0.21 -9.13 -6.10
N THR A 201 -1.22 -9.63 -6.83
CA THR A 201 -2.14 -8.75 -7.57
C THR A 201 -2.82 -7.74 -6.65
N ARG A 202 -3.34 -8.20 -5.50
CA ARG A 202 -4.06 -7.32 -4.57
C ARG A 202 -3.14 -6.30 -3.90
N ALA A 203 -1.98 -6.73 -3.40
CA ALA A 203 -1.02 -5.83 -2.77
C ALA A 203 -0.49 -4.79 -3.76
N TYR A 204 -0.18 -5.20 -4.99
CA TYR A 204 0.28 -4.30 -6.04
C TYR A 204 -0.78 -3.26 -6.42
N THR A 205 -2.02 -3.69 -6.65
CA THR A 205 -3.14 -2.77 -6.95
C THR A 205 -3.36 -1.81 -5.79
N ALA A 206 -3.42 -2.29 -4.56
CA ALA A 206 -3.64 -1.46 -3.39
C ALA A 206 -2.51 -0.43 -3.17
N ALA A 207 -1.25 -0.84 -3.34
CA ALA A 207 -0.11 0.08 -3.24
C ALA A 207 -0.08 1.10 -4.39
N SER A 208 -0.47 0.69 -5.60
CA SER A 208 -0.59 1.58 -6.76
C SER A 208 -1.70 2.61 -6.57
N ASN A 209 -2.85 2.20 -6.04
CA ASN A 209 -3.97 3.08 -5.70
C ASN A 209 -3.54 4.10 -4.63
N LEU A 210 -2.83 3.66 -3.59
CA LEU A 210 -2.27 4.55 -2.58
C LEU A 210 -1.27 5.54 -3.16
N GLY A 211 -0.38 5.09 -4.05
CA GLY A 211 0.56 5.97 -4.76
C GLY A 211 -0.15 7.01 -5.62
N ALA A 212 -1.13 6.58 -6.43
CA ALA A 212 -1.94 7.47 -7.25
C ALA A 212 -2.71 8.51 -6.41
N TYR A 213 -3.23 8.08 -5.27
CA TYR A 213 -3.86 8.97 -4.30
C TYR A 213 -2.90 10.03 -3.77
N LEU A 214 -1.73 9.63 -3.28
CA LEU A 214 -0.73 10.56 -2.74
C LEU A 214 -0.22 11.53 -3.81
N SER A 215 0.07 11.03 -5.01
CA SER A 215 0.44 11.85 -6.17
C SER A 215 -0.64 12.88 -6.49
N ARG A 216 -1.92 12.48 -6.47
CA ARG A 216 -3.01 13.42 -6.75
C ARG A 216 -3.16 14.49 -5.67
N MET A 217 -3.00 14.11 -4.40
CA MET A 217 -3.02 15.05 -3.28
C MET A 217 -1.86 16.05 -3.38
N TRP A 218 -0.66 15.56 -3.72
CA TRP A 218 0.52 16.39 -3.98
C TRP A 218 0.29 17.39 -5.10
N GLU A 219 -0.23 16.98 -6.27
CA GLU A 219 -0.54 17.88 -7.38
C GLU A 219 -1.48 19.03 -6.98
N LEU A 220 -2.52 18.72 -6.19
CA LEU A 220 -3.48 19.71 -5.72
C LEU A 220 -2.83 20.67 -4.70
N LEU A 221 -1.97 20.16 -3.82
CA LEU A 221 -1.20 20.96 -2.89
C LEU A 221 -0.21 21.87 -3.62
N TRP A 222 0.48 21.36 -4.63
CA TRP A 222 1.36 22.15 -5.50
C TRP A 222 0.61 23.29 -6.19
N ALA A 223 -0.60 23.03 -6.71
CA ALA A 223 -1.46 24.06 -7.28
C ALA A 223 -1.91 25.10 -6.22
N CYS A 224 -2.14 24.68 -4.97
CA CYS A 224 -2.37 25.60 -3.85
C CYS A 224 -1.13 26.45 -3.56
N VAL A 225 0.08 25.89 -3.59
CA VAL A 225 1.34 26.64 -3.44
C VAL A 225 1.48 27.73 -4.50
N GLY A 226 1.20 27.41 -5.77
CA GLY A 226 1.18 28.40 -6.85
C GLY A 226 0.20 29.55 -6.58
N SER A 227 -0.98 29.22 -6.03
CA SER A 227 -1.98 30.22 -5.64
C SER A 227 -1.54 31.08 -4.45
N ILE A 228 -0.85 30.50 -3.46
CA ILE A 228 -0.26 31.23 -2.33
C ILE A 228 0.80 32.23 -2.82
N ILE A 229 1.69 31.79 -3.71
CA ILE A 229 2.69 32.68 -4.33
C ILE A 229 1.98 33.82 -5.08
N GLY A 230 0.89 33.50 -5.78
CA GLY A 230 0.03 34.50 -6.44
C GLY A 230 -0.52 35.55 -5.47
N VAL A 231 -1.08 35.13 -4.33
CA VAL A 231 -1.56 36.04 -3.27
C VAL A 231 -0.44 36.88 -2.66
N ARG A 232 0.75 36.29 -2.44
CA ARG A 232 1.92 36.99 -1.88
C ARG A 232 2.46 38.08 -2.82
N LYS A 233 2.28 37.91 -4.14
CA LYS A 233 2.72 38.85 -5.18
C LYS A 233 1.59 39.75 -5.70
N ALA A 234 0.38 39.63 -5.19
CA ALA A 234 -0.76 40.38 -5.69
C ALA A 234 -0.78 41.81 -5.11
N ASP A 235 -0.69 42.79 -6.01
CA ASP A 235 -0.75 44.21 -5.66
C ASP A 235 -2.16 44.80 -5.80
N THR A 236 -3.13 44.02 -6.26
CA THR A 236 -4.51 44.45 -6.47
C THR A 236 -5.53 43.49 -5.85
N PRO A 237 -6.67 44.00 -5.32
CA PRO A 237 -7.71 43.15 -4.72
C PRO A 237 -8.32 42.12 -5.67
N SER A 238 -8.37 42.41 -6.98
CA SER A 238 -8.87 41.47 -7.99
C SER A 238 -7.95 40.25 -8.17
N ARG A 239 -6.63 40.45 -8.11
CA ARG A 239 -5.64 39.37 -8.16
C ARG A 239 -5.67 38.51 -6.89
N ASP A 240 -5.81 39.14 -5.72
CA ASP A 240 -6.01 38.43 -4.45
C ASP A 240 -7.24 37.53 -4.50
N ARG A 241 -8.35 38.05 -5.03
CA ARG A 241 -9.60 37.30 -5.16
C ARG A 241 -9.47 36.12 -6.12
N LEU A 242 -8.82 36.31 -7.26
CA LEU A 242 -8.58 35.24 -8.23
C LEU A 242 -7.73 34.12 -7.63
N ALA A 243 -6.56 34.46 -7.08
CA ALA A 243 -5.64 33.48 -6.51
C ALA A 243 -6.25 32.74 -5.31
N SER A 244 -6.94 33.46 -4.42
CA SER A 244 -7.67 32.85 -3.30
C SER A 244 -8.83 31.97 -3.78
N GLY A 245 -9.52 32.34 -4.86
CA GLY A 245 -10.57 31.55 -5.47
C GLY A 245 -10.07 30.23 -6.07
N LEU A 246 -8.96 30.27 -6.82
CA LEU A 246 -8.30 29.08 -7.37
C LEU A 246 -7.83 28.14 -6.26
N LEU A 247 -7.24 28.67 -5.18
CA LEU A 247 -6.86 27.89 -4.01
C LEU A 247 -8.07 27.18 -3.40
N LEU A 248 -9.20 27.86 -3.21
CA LEU A 248 -10.40 27.27 -2.62
C LEU A 248 -10.99 26.14 -3.47
N VAL A 249 -10.84 26.18 -4.80
CA VAL A 249 -11.23 25.07 -5.68
C VAL A 249 -10.39 23.83 -5.39
N ASN A 250 -9.07 23.98 -5.32
CA ASN A 250 -8.16 22.87 -5.04
C ASN A 250 -8.32 22.33 -3.60
N VAL A 251 -8.51 23.21 -2.62
CA VAL A 251 -8.78 22.83 -1.22
C VAL A 251 -10.06 21.99 -1.10
N ARG A 252 -11.13 22.33 -1.84
CA ARG A 252 -12.37 21.54 -1.85
C ARG A 252 -12.18 20.17 -2.51
N GLU A 253 -11.36 20.11 -3.55
CA GLU A 253 -11.01 18.83 -4.18
C GLU A 253 -10.17 17.95 -3.25
N ILE A 254 -9.23 18.54 -2.52
CA ILE A 254 -8.47 17.87 -1.43
C ILE A 254 -9.44 17.29 -0.40
N GLN A 255 -10.39 18.08 0.10
CA GLN A 255 -11.42 17.60 1.05
C GLN A 255 -12.25 16.46 0.47
N ARG A 256 -12.62 16.53 -0.81
CA ARG A 256 -13.39 15.48 -1.48
C ARG A 256 -12.61 14.17 -1.52
N LEU A 257 -11.31 14.22 -1.83
CA LEU A 257 -10.44 13.05 -1.88
C LEU A 257 -10.11 12.51 -0.49
N SER A 258 -9.89 13.37 0.52
CA SER A 258 -9.60 12.97 1.90
C SER A 258 -10.73 12.15 2.53
N LYS A 259 -12.00 12.42 2.19
CA LYS A 259 -13.13 11.60 2.63
C LYS A 259 -13.01 10.12 2.27
N GLY A 260 -12.43 9.80 1.10
CA GLY A 260 -12.18 8.42 0.70
C GLY A 260 -11.16 7.73 1.61
N PHE A 261 -10.17 8.49 2.08
CA PHE A 261 -9.15 8.01 3.01
C PHE A 261 -9.75 7.69 4.39
N ASP A 262 -10.61 8.56 4.94
CA ASP A 262 -11.23 8.37 6.26
C ASP A 262 -12.13 7.12 6.31
N THR A 263 -12.95 6.89 5.28
CA THR A 263 -13.81 5.68 5.21
C THR A 263 -13.02 4.37 5.16
N GLY A 264 -11.76 4.40 4.74
CA GLY A 264 -10.87 3.23 4.78
C GLY A 264 -10.33 2.92 6.19
N GLN A 265 -10.29 3.90 7.09
CA GLN A 265 -9.70 3.76 8.43
C GLN A 265 -10.63 3.02 9.41
N GLU A 266 -11.94 3.21 9.31
CA GLU A 266 -12.94 2.70 10.28
C GLU A 266 -12.96 1.16 10.42
N LEU A 267 -12.30 0.41 9.54
CA LEU A 267 -12.18 -1.06 9.61
C LEU A 267 -10.81 -1.58 10.08
N THR A 268 -9.86 -0.67 10.35
CA THR A 268 -8.51 -1.03 10.81
C THR A 268 -8.33 -0.91 12.32
N ALA A 269 -9.33 -0.35 13.02
CA ALA A 269 -9.44 -0.29 14.47
C ALA A 269 -10.27 -1.49 15.00
#